data_AF-A0A6J1K7M0-F1
#
_entry.id   AF-A0A6J1K7M0-F1
#
_cell.length_a   1.000
_cell.length_b   1.000
_cell.length_c   1.000
_cell.angle_alpha   90.00
_cell.angle_beta   90.00
_cell.angle_gamma   90.00
#
_symmetry.space_group_name_H-M   'P 1'
#
loop_
_entity.id
_entity.type
_entity.pdbx_description
1 polymer ?
#
loop_
_entity_poly.entity_id
_entity_poly.type
_entity_poly.pdbx_seq_one_letter_code
_entity_poly.pdbx_strand_id
1 'polypeptide(L)'
;MGLMKRLIRMRSSNLKVLITSATLDGDKVSKFFFDCPLLTVPGKLYPVEILYSNERPKSYLESCLKTAIDIHTKEPEGDVLIFMTGQDDIEKLVSKLEEKVYNLEEGSCMDAVVLPLHGSLPPELQVRVFSRPPPNCRRFIAATNIAETSLTVDGVVYVIDSGYVKQRQYNPSTGMYSLDVVQISKVQANQRAGRAGRTRPGKCYRLYTSMDYQEDLLDVTVPEIQRSSLAGSVLYLKSLDLPDIDILRFDFLDPPTSESLEDALKQLYLIDAIDENGSITKIGQTMAELPLEPSLSRTLIEANEYGCISHALTVAAMLSAETTLLPGRRKNADKKRKHRPVDPPDGSGWGDHIQLLQIFELWDQENYDVNWCKDRDLQVRGMLFVKDVRKQLCQIMQKIAKGSLDVWTSRNQKESRAEYWNLRKALCVGYANQLAERMIHHNGYRTLSFKPQVVQVHPSSVMKPDEDGKFADYVVYHELITTSRPFMRNVCAVQVEWVMPILNKVKNLNVNKLSGGSADLTSEPMEGNVKDSLKKEDGGTTPTLDGHDNKIQAARERFLARKGKK
;
A
#
# COMPACT_ATOMS: atom_id res chain seq x y z
N MET A 1 -22.22 1.40 -4.09
CA MET A 1 -23.60 0.94 -3.77
C MET A 1 -24.53 2.07 -3.37
N GLY A 2 -24.14 3.00 -2.48
CA GLY A 2 -25.00 4.14 -2.10
C GLY A 2 -25.53 4.95 -3.28
N LEU A 3 -24.68 5.28 -4.27
CA LEU A 3 -25.13 5.97 -5.50
C LEU A 3 -26.19 5.15 -6.27
N MET A 4 -26.01 3.83 -6.37
CA MET A 4 -26.97 2.95 -7.05
C MET A 4 -28.32 2.94 -6.33
N LYS A 5 -28.31 2.90 -4.99
CA LYS A 5 -29.54 2.97 -4.18
C LYS A 5 -30.33 4.26 -4.47
N ARG A 6 -29.64 5.39 -4.61
CA ARG A 6 -30.25 6.66 -5.02
C ARG A 6 -30.79 6.61 -6.46
N LEU A 7 -30.02 6.08 -7.41
CA LEU A 7 -30.43 5.95 -8.81
C LEU A 7 -31.67 5.07 -8.97
N ILE A 8 -31.76 3.94 -8.25
CA ILE A 8 -32.94 3.06 -8.26
C ILE A 8 -34.20 3.83 -7.85
N ARG A 9 -34.10 4.69 -6.82
CA ARG A 9 -35.23 5.54 -6.41
C ARG A 9 -35.62 6.56 -7.48
N MET A 10 -34.64 7.23 -8.10
CA MET A 10 -34.89 8.25 -9.13
C MET A 10 -35.39 7.67 -10.46
N ARG A 11 -34.97 6.45 -10.79
CA ARG A 11 -35.21 5.78 -12.08
C ARG A 11 -35.99 4.48 -11.94
N SER A 12 -36.88 4.42 -10.95
CA SER A 12 -37.63 3.22 -10.57
C SER A 12 -38.44 2.61 -11.72
N SER A 13 -38.84 3.40 -12.72
CA SER A 13 -39.62 2.95 -13.88
C SER A 13 -38.79 2.31 -15.01
N ASN A 14 -37.48 2.55 -15.09
CA ASN A 14 -36.67 2.09 -16.23
C ASN A 14 -35.30 1.50 -15.88
N LEU A 15 -34.89 1.50 -14.61
CA LEU A 15 -33.64 0.90 -14.17
C LEU A 15 -33.91 -0.34 -13.32
N LYS A 16 -33.43 -1.49 -13.78
CA LYS A 16 -33.39 -2.74 -12.99
C LYS A 16 -31.95 -3.05 -12.61
N VAL A 17 -31.73 -3.48 -11.38
CA VAL A 17 -30.39 -3.78 -10.84
C VAL A 17 -30.39 -5.21 -10.32
N LEU A 18 -29.43 -6.01 -10.77
CA LEU A 18 -29.14 -7.34 -10.25
C LEU A 18 -27.79 -7.29 -9.55
N ILE A 19 -27.75 -7.64 -8.26
CA ILE A 19 -26.52 -7.71 -7.47
C ILE A 19 -26.15 -9.17 -7.30
N THR A 20 -25.01 -9.57 -7.83
CA THR A 20 -24.45 -10.91 -7.66
C THR A 20 -23.27 -10.86 -6.70
N SER A 21 -23.26 -11.71 -5.68
CA SER A 21 -22.11 -11.81 -4.77
C SER A 21 -21.89 -13.25 -4.32
N ALA A 22 -20.62 -13.61 -4.11
CA ALA A 22 -20.22 -14.87 -3.51
C ALA A 22 -19.90 -14.74 -2.01
N THR A 23 -19.69 -13.51 -1.52
CA THR A 23 -19.05 -13.25 -0.22
C THR A 23 -19.73 -12.16 0.60
N LEU A 24 -20.59 -11.36 -0.02
CA LEU A 24 -21.37 -10.36 0.71
C LEU A 24 -22.50 -11.05 1.44
N ASP A 25 -22.78 -10.55 2.64
CA ASP A 25 -23.98 -10.88 3.39
C ASP A 25 -25.21 -10.46 2.57
N GLY A 26 -25.94 -11.46 2.07
CA GLY A 26 -27.13 -11.26 1.24
C GLY A 26 -28.25 -10.53 1.98
N ASP A 27 -28.41 -10.79 3.28
CA ASP A 27 -29.43 -10.14 4.11
C ASP A 27 -29.10 -8.67 4.32
N LYS A 28 -27.81 -8.36 4.56
CA LYS A 28 -27.35 -6.97 4.69
C LYS A 28 -27.58 -6.19 3.41
N VAL A 29 -27.23 -6.76 2.25
CA VAL A 29 -27.44 -6.11 0.95
C VAL A 29 -28.94 -5.97 0.66
N SER A 30 -29.75 -6.99 0.96
CA SER A 30 -31.21 -6.95 0.82
C SER A 30 -31.82 -5.79 1.60
N LYS A 31 -31.53 -5.69 2.90
CA LYS A 31 -31.96 -4.59 3.77
C LYS A 31 -31.52 -3.23 3.24
N PHE A 32 -30.27 -3.13 2.79
CA PHE A 32 -29.73 -1.89 2.24
C PHE A 32 -30.49 -1.43 0.98
N PHE A 33 -30.95 -2.37 0.15
CA PHE A 33 -31.72 -2.11 -1.07
C PHE A 33 -33.23 -2.34 -0.90
N PHE A 34 -33.81 -1.89 0.23
CA PHE A 34 -35.26 -1.89 0.50
C PHE A 34 -35.86 -3.30 0.59
N ASP A 35 -35.18 -4.18 1.33
CA ASP A 35 -35.57 -5.58 1.51
C ASP A 35 -35.77 -6.31 0.17
N CYS A 36 -34.85 -6.07 -0.77
CA CYS A 36 -34.98 -6.65 -2.11
C CYS A 36 -34.89 -8.18 -2.08
N PRO A 37 -35.56 -8.89 -3.01
CA PRO A 37 -35.57 -10.35 -3.01
C PRO A 37 -34.15 -10.94 -3.10
N LEU A 38 -33.84 -11.86 -2.18
CA LEU A 38 -32.60 -12.61 -2.18
C LEU A 38 -32.80 -13.95 -2.89
N LEU A 39 -31.98 -14.22 -3.91
CA LEU A 39 -31.96 -15.51 -4.62
C LEU A 39 -30.64 -16.21 -4.34
N THR A 40 -30.70 -17.33 -3.62
CA THR A 40 -29.54 -18.16 -3.32
C THR A 40 -29.43 -19.27 -4.36
N VAL A 41 -28.35 -19.24 -5.15
CA VAL A 41 -28.02 -20.33 -6.07
C VAL A 41 -27.12 -21.33 -5.33
N PRO A 42 -27.58 -22.57 -5.08
CA PRO A 42 -26.77 -23.56 -4.39
C PRO A 42 -25.53 -23.90 -5.23
N GLY A 43 -24.35 -23.79 -4.62
CA GLY A 43 -23.10 -24.19 -5.25
C GLY A 43 -23.03 -25.71 -5.42
N LYS A 44 -22.54 -26.19 -6.56
CA LYS A 44 -22.15 -27.59 -6.75
C LYS A 44 -20.72 -27.77 -6.22
N LEU A 45 -20.58 -27.84 -4.89
CA LEU A 45 -19.32 -28.19 -4.25
C LEU A 45 -19.42 -29.61 -3.68
N TYR A 46 -18.35 -30.36 -3.84
CA TYR A 46 -18.16 -31.64 -3.18
C TYR A 46 -17.81 -31.40 -1.70
N PRO A 47 -18.12 -32.36 -0.81
CA PRO A 47 -17.81 -32.23 0.61
C PRO A 47 -16.31 -32.07 0.85
N VAL A 48 -15.95 -31.19 1.79
CA VAL A 48 -14.57 -30.95 2.22
C VAL A 48 -14.46 -31.28 3.70
N GLU A 49 -13.59 -32.22 4.05
CA GLU A 49 -13.25 -32.53 5.44
C GLU A 49 -12.38 -31.41 6.01
N ILE A 50 -12.77 -30.84 7.16
CA ILE A 50 -12.02 -29.77 7.82
C ILE A 50 -11.25 -30.35 8.98
N LEU A 51 -9.91 -30.25 8.92
CA LEU A 51 -9.02 -30.67 9.98
C LEU A 51 -8.39 -29.43 10.63
N TYR A 52 -8.39 -29.38 11.96
CA TYR A 52 -7.76 -28.30 12.73
C TYR A 52 -6.48 -28.80 13.39
N SER A 53 -5.53 -27.90 13.60
CA SER A 53 -4.38 -28.17 14.45
C SER A 53 -4.81 -28.28 15.91
N ASN A 54 -4.16 -29.16 16.69
CA ASN A 54 -4.40 -29.28 18.13
C ASN A 54 -3.86 -28.07 18.92
N GLU A 55 -2.81 -27.42 18.39
CA GLU A 55 -2.18 -26.26 19.00
C GLU A 55 -1.81 -25.20 17.95
N ARG A 56 -1.67 -23.95 18.39
CA ARG A 56 -1.25 -22.85 17.53
C ARG A 56 0.24 -23.01 17.17
N PRO A 57 0.61 -23.00 15.88
CA PRO A 57 1.99 -23.25 15.47
C PRO A 57 2.88 -22.06 15.84
N LYS A 58 4.08 -22.36 16.35
CA LYS A 58 5.12 -21.33 16.57
C LYS A 58 5.58 -20.68 15.26
N SER A 59 5.56 -21.46 14.17
CA SER A 59 5.87 -21.01 12.82
C SER A 59 4.89 -21.66 11.86
N TYR A 60 4.01 -20.87 11.25
CA TYR A 60 3.09 -21.38 10.23
C TYR A 60 3.85 -21.93 9.02
N LEU A 61 5.03 -21.40 8.69
CA LEU A 61 5.85 -21.90 7.57
C LEU A 61 6.34 -23.33 7.81
N GLU A 62 6.85 -23.62 9.01
CA GLU A 62 7.32 -24.98 9.35
C GLU A 62 6.16 -25.97 9.46
N SER A 63 5.03 -25.55 10.04
CA SER A 63 3.83 -26.38 10.11
C SER A 63 3.21 -26.63 8.73
N CYS A 64 3.20 -25.65 7.83
CA CYS A 64 2.84 -25.82 6.42
C CYS A 64 3.72 -26.88 5.76
N LEU A 65 5.04 -26.76 5.90
CA LEU A 65 6.00 -27.68 5.30
C LEU A 65 5.79 -29.12 5.81
N LYS A 66 5.63 -29.29 7.12
CA LYS A 66 5.36 -30.61 7.72
C LYS A 66 4.06 -31.20 7.17
N THR A 67 2.98 -30.42 7.17
CA THR A 67 1.66 -30.85 6.69
C THR A 67 1.69 -31.20 5.20
N ALA A 68 2.42 -30.43 4.37
CA ALA A 68 2.58 -30.70 2.95
C ALA A 68 3.28 -32.05 2.69
N ILE A 69 4.34 -32.36 3.45
CA ILE A 69 5.05 -33.65 3.37
C ILE A 69 4.18 -34.80 3.89
N ASP A 70 3.46 -34.60 5.00
CA ASP A 70 2.52 -35.60 5.53
C ASP A 70 1.43 -35.93 4.48
N ILE A 71 0.85 -34.91 3.84
CA ILE A 71 -0.10 -35.09 2.74
C ILE A 71 0.57 -35.84 1.59
N HIS A 72 1.77 -35.44 1.17
CA HIS A 72 2.48 -36.05 0.05
C HIS A 72 2.70 -37.56 0.21
N THR A 73 3.05 -37.97 1.43
CA THR A 73 3.45 -39.34 1.75
C THR A 73 2.27 -40.25 2.13
N LYS A 74 1.19 -39.70 2.72
CA LYS A 74 0.10 -40.50 3.30
C LYS A 74 -1.22 -40.40 2.55
N GLU A 75 -1.49 -39.28 1.90
CA GLU A 75 -2.77 -39.05 1.22
C GLU A 75 -2.71 -39.52 -0.25
N PRO A 76 -3.83 -39.98 -0.84
CA PRO A 76 -3.90 -40.39 -2.25
C PRO A 76 -3.71 -39.21 -3.22
N GLU A 77 -3.68 -39.49 -4.52
CA GLU A 77 -3.49 -38.50 -5.59
C GLU A 77 -4.36 -37.24 -5.41
N GLY A 78 -3.81 -36.09 -5.82
CA GLY A 78 -4.52 -34.83 -5.87
C GLY A 78 -3.62 -33.66 -5.48
N ASP A 79 -3.90 -32.50 -6.08
CA ASP A 79 -3.04 -31.32 -5.91
C ASP A 79 -3.29 -30.62 -4.57
N VAL A 80 -2.24 -29.95 -4.09
CA VAL A 80 -2.23 -29.24 -2.82
C VAL A 80 -2.13 -27.74 -3.08
N LEU A 81 -3.09 -26.98 -2.55
CA LEU A 81 -3.06 -25.52 -2.53
C LEU A 81 -2.71 -25.04 -1.12
N ILE A 82 -1.65 -24.25 -0.99
CA ILE A 82 -1.13 -23.76 0.29
C ILE A 82 -1.28 -22.24 0.34
N PHE A 83 -2.04 -21.73 1.31
CA PHE A 83 -2.20 -20.29 1.50
C PHE A 83 -1.10 -19.72 2.40
N MET A 84 -0.29 -18.81 1.84
CA MET A 84 0.80 -18.10 2.50
C MET A 84 0.60 -16.58 2.39
N THR A 85 1.33 -15.81 3.19
CA THR A 85 1.06 -14.37 3.34
C THR A 85 1.64 -13.51 2.20
N GLY A 86 2.77 -13.90 1.62
CA GLY A 86 3.46 -13.10 0.61
C GLY A 86 4.63 -13.81 -0.06
N GLN A 87 5.29 -13.11 -0.98
CA GLN A 87 6.37 -13.63 -1.82
C GLN A 87 7.50 -14.30 -1.01
N ASP A 88 8.04 -13.62 0.01
CA ASP A 88 9.17 -14.13 0.80
C ASP A 88 8.84 -15.47 1.49
N ASP A 89 7.62 -15.62 1.98
CA ASP A 89 7.16 -16.85 2.63
C ASP A 89 6.96 -17.98 1.61
N ILE A 90 6.41 -17.63 0.44
CA ILE A 90 6.19 -18.57 -0.66
C ILE A 90 7.53 -19.09 -1.17
N GLU A 91 8.49 -18.23 -1.50
CA GLU A 91 9.79 -18.64 -2.03
C GLU A 91 10.56 -19.54 -1.04
N LYS A 92 10.52 -19.21 0.26
CA LYS A 92 11.12 -20.05 1.32
C LYS A 92 10.43 -21.40 1.42
N LEU A 93 9.11 -21.44 1.37
CA LEU A 93 8.35 -22.69 1.44
C LEU A 93 8.62 -23.57 0.23
N VAL A 94 8.64 -22.98 -0.98
CA VAL A 94 8.93 -23.69 -2.24
C VAL A 94 10.31 -24.35 -2.13
N SER A 95 11.35 -23.58 -1.81
CA SER A 95 12.71 -24.11 -1.72
C SER A 95 12.84 -25.23 -0.67
N LYS A 96 12.24 -25.07 0.52
CA LYS A 96 12.30 -26.10 1.56
C LYS A 96 11.48 -27.34 1.22
N LEU A 97 10.37 -27.17 0.51
CA LEU A 97 9.51 -28.28 0.10
C LEU A 97 10.20 -29.11 -1.00
N GLU A 98 10.81 -28.44 -1.98
CA GLU A 98 11.64 -29.10 -3.00
C GLU A 98 12.80 -29.88 -2.37
N GLU A 99 13.54 -29.26 -1.42
CA GLU A 99 14.62 -29.93 -0.69
C GLU A 99 14.14 -31.16 0.08
N LYS A 100 13.01 -31.05 0.80
CA LYS A 100 12.48 -32.19 1.55
C LYS A 100 11.99 -33.30 0.66
N VAL A 101 11.31 -32.99 -0.45
CA VAL A 101 10.86 -34.01 -1.41
C VAL A 101 12.05 -34.73 -2.02
N TYR A 102 13.11 -34.00 -2.39
CA TYR A 102 14.33 -34.59 -2.96
C TYR A 102 15.02 -35.57 -1.99
N ASN A 103 14.90 -35.34 -0.68
CA ASN A 103 15.50 -36.19 0.36
C ASN A 103 14.61 -37.37 0.80
N LEU A 104 13.41 -37.53 0.23
CA LEU A 104 12.58 -38.71 0.51
C LEU A 104 13.17 -39.94 -0.18
N GLU A 105 12.92 -41.13 0.39
CA GLU A 105 13.37 -42.39 -0.20
C GLU A 105 12.71 -42.61 -1.57
N GLU A 106 13.50 -42.97 -2.58
CA GLU A 106 13.02 -43.19 -3.94
C GLU A 106 11.96 -44.31 -3.95
N GLY A 107 10.81 -44.04 -4.58
CA GLY A 107 9.68 -44.98 -4.62
C GLY A 107 8.78 -44.97 -3.37
N SER A 108 9.08 -44.17 -2.35
CA SER A 108 8.22 -44.04 -1.15
C SER A 108 6.91 -43.30 -1.41
N CYS A 109 6.88 -42.40 -2.40
CA CYS A 109 5.68 -41.66 -2.82
C CYS A 109 5.77 -41.24 -4.30
N MET A 110 4.74 -40.56 -4.80
CA MET A 110 4.72 -39.96 -6.13
C MET A 110 5.69 -38.77 -6.25
N ASP A 111 6.06 -38.37 -7.46
CA ASP A 111 6.89 -37.19 -7.67
C ASP A 111 6.13 -35.90 -7.27
N ALA A 112 6.85 -34.78 -7.12
CA ALA A 112 6.23 -33.49 -6.85
C ALA A 112 6.69 -32.38 -7.80
N VAL A 113 5.75 -31.50 -8.18
CA VAL A 113 6.03 -30.22 -8.82
C VAL A 113 5.57 -29.10 -7.89
N VAL A 114 6.49 -28.23 -7.50
CA VAL A 114 6.21 -27.12 -6.58
C VAL A 114 6.19 -25.80 -7.35
N LEU A 115 5.10 -25.04 -7.24
CA LEU A 115 4.88 -23.80 -7.99
C LEU A 115 4.52 -22.63 -7.05
N PRO A 116 5.19 -21.47 -7.18
CA PRO A 116 4.77 -20.25 -6.51
C PRO A 116 3.60 -19.58 -7.25
N LEU A 117 2.73 -18.88 -6.51
CA LEU A 117 1.64 -18.07 -7.07
C LEU A 117 1.40 -16.79 -6.25
N HIS A 118 1.94 -15.66 -6.70
CA HIS A 118 1.73 -14.35 -6.09
C HIS A 118 1.68 -13.23 -7.13
N GLY A 119 1.14 -12.06 -6.75
CA GLY A 119 0.85 -10.95 -7.67
C GLY A 119 2.06 -10.38 -8.42
N SER A 120 3.27 -10.47 -7.86
CA SER A 120 4.51 -10.00 -8.51
C SER A 120 5.09 -11.00 -9.54
N LEU A 121 4.54 -12.21 -9.68
CA LEU A 121 5.01 -13.16 -10.69
C LEU A 121 4.68 -12.70 -12.12
N PRO A 122 5.57 -12.94 -13.10
CA PRO A 122 5.26 -12.83 -14.53
C PRO A 122 4.04 -13.68 -14.93
N PRO A 123 3.18 -13.24 -15.88
CA PRO A 123 1.97 -13.97 -16.25
C PRO A 123 2.27 -15.37 -16.78
N GLU A 124 3.38 -15.53 -17.50
CA GLU A 124 3.82 -16.80 -18.06
C GLU A 124 4.09 -17.82 -16.94
N LEU A 125 4.60 -17.37 -15.80
CA LEU A 125 4.81 -18.21 -14.62
C LEU A 125 3.50 -18.44 -13.84
N GLN A 126 2.62 -17.44 -13.75
CA GLN A 126 1.30 -17.62 -13.13
C GLN A 126 0.47 -18.67 -13.86
N VAL A 127 0.52 -18.71 -15.20
CA VAL A 127 -0.25 -19.66 -16.01
C VAL A 127 0.19 -21.12 -15.80
N ARG A 128 1.42 -21.36 -15.34
CA ARG A 128 1.91 -22.74 -15.06
C ARG A 128 1.05 -23.49 -14.06
N VAL A 129 0.37 -22.78 -13.16
CA VAL A 129 -0.53 -23.39 -12.17
C VAL A 129 -1.82 -23.96 -12.78
N PHE A 130 -2.09 -23.75 -14.08
CA PHE A 130 -3.22 -24.39 -14.76
C PHE A 130 -2.83 -25.65 -15.53
N SER A 131 -1.55 -25.83 -15.83
CA SER A 131 -1.05 -26.99 -16.55
C SER A 131 -1.12 -28.24 -15.68
N ARG A 132 -1.70 -29.32 -16.20
CA ARG A 132 -1.75 -30.61 -15.49
C ARG A 132 -0.33 -31.09 -15.16
N PRO A 133 -0.11 -31.66 -13.96
CA PRO A 133 1.17 -32.27 -13.64
C PRO A 133 1.44 -33.51 -14.52
N PRO A 134 2.70 -33.94 -14.67
CA PRO A 134 3.03 -35.21 -15.29
C PRO A 134 2.35 -36.41 -14.60
N PRO A 135 2.24 -37.58 -15.26
CA PRO A 135 1.72 -38.79 -14.63
C PRO A 135 2.50 -39.15 -13.36
N ASN A 136 1.80 -39.66 -12.34
CA ASN A 136 2.39 -40.01 -11.04
C ASN A 136 3.12 -38.84 -10.36
N CYS A 137 2.61 -37.61 -10.51
CA CYS A 137 3.19 -36.43 -9.90
C CYS A 137 2.11 -35.57 -9.21
N ARG A 138 2.39 -35.12 -7.99
CA ARG A 138 1.56 -34.19 -7.23
C ARG A 138 2.00 -32.76 -7.45
N ARG A 139 1.06 -31.86 -7.71
CA ARG A 139 1.37 -30.43 -7.78
C ARG A 139 1.11 -29.75 -6.44
N PHE A 140 2.10 -29.01 -5.96
CA PHE A 140 2.00 -28.11 -4.82
C PHE A 140 1.97 -26.66 -5.33
N ILE A 141 0.97 -25.89 -4.92
CA ILE A 141 0.81 -24.50 -5.30
C ILE A 141 0.85 -23.66 -4.03
N ALA A 142 1.95 -22.95 -3.81
CA ALA A 142 2.10 -22.02 -2.70
C ALA A 142 1.64 -20.63 -3.14
N ALA A 143 0.49 -20.18 -2.63
CA ALA A 143 -0.23 -19.02 -3.14
C ALA A 143 -0.56 -17.97 -2.07
N THR A 144 -0.69 -16.71 -2.49
CA THR A 144 -1.36 -15.67 -1.68
C THR A 144 -2.88 -15.77 -1.82
N ASN A 145 -3.61 -14.78 -1.30
CA ASN A 145 -5.05 -14.63 -1.52
C ASN A 145 -5.48 -14.50 -3.00
N ILE A 146 -4.55 -14.44 -3.96
CA ILE A 146 -4.86 -14.53 -5.39
C ILE A 146 -5.63 -15.82 -5.74
N ALA A 147 -5.40 -16.91 -5.01
CA ALA A 147 -6.11 -18.18 -5.19
C ALA A 147 -7.46 -18.25 -4.43
N GLU A 148 -7.80 -17.23 -3.63
CA GLU A 148 -8.94 -17.25 -2.70
C GLU A 148 -10.28 -17.04 -3.38
N THR A 149 -10.37 -16.17 -4.38
CA THR A 149 -11.61 -15.80 -5.09
C THR A 149 -11.50 -16.04 -6.58
N SER A 150 -10.57 -15.35 -7.24
CA SER A 150 -10.54 -15.15 -8.70
C SER A 150 -9.97 -16.32 -9.51
N LEU A 151 -9.37 -17.33 -8.88
CA LEU A 151 -8.68 -18.42 -9.58
C LEU A 151 -9.26 -19.81 -9.33
N THR A 152 -9.67 -20.51 -10.39
CA THR A 152 -10.00 -21.95 -10.36
C THR A 152 -8.79 -22.74 -10.84
N VAL A 153 -8.13 -23.47 -9.94
CA VAL A 153 -7.10 -24.43 -10.33
C VAL A 153 -7.68 -25.83 -10.29
N ASP A 154 -7.77 -26.46 -11.44
CA ASP A 154 -8.25 -27.84 -11.56
C ASP A 154 -7.26 -28.81 -10.90
N GLY A 155 -7.80 -29.87 -10.29
CA GLY A 155 -7.01 -30.93 -9.63
C GLY A 155 -6.73 -30.70 -8.14
N VAL A 156 -7.00 -29.51 -7.61
CA VAL A 156 -6.85 -29.22 -6.18
C VAL A 156 -7.92 -29.95 -5.37
N VAL A 157 -7.46 -30.79 -4.43
CA VAL A 157 -8.32 -31.53 -3.49
C VAL A 157 -7.82 -31.42 -2.05
N TYR A 158 -6.58 -30.95 -1.85
CA TYR A 158 -6.03 -30.65 -0.54
C TYR A 158 -5.76 -29.16 -0.43
N VAL A 159 -6.19 -28.56 0.68
CA VAL A 159 -5.88 -27.17 1.02
C VAL A 159 -5.13 -27.15 2.35
N ILE A 160 -4.05 -26.38 2.42
CA ILE A 160 -3.38 -26.02 3.67
C ILE A 160 -3.60 -24.53 3.91
N ASP A 161 -4.32 -24.19 4.97
CA ASP A 161 -4.64 -22.80 5.33
C ASP A 161 -3.84 -22.35 6.54
N SER A 162 -2.90 -21.42 6.32
CA SER A 162 -2.10 -20.82 7.40
C SER A 162 -2.92 -19.95 8.34
N GLY A 163 -4.11 -19.48 7.93
CA GLY A 163 -4.97 -18.61 8.73
C GLY A 163 -4.60 -17.12 8.69
N TYR A 164 -3.63 -16.74 7.85
CA TYR A 164 -3.18 -15.34 7.72
C TYR A 164 -3.31 -14.81 6.29
N VAL A 165 -3.32 -13.49 6.19
CA VAL A 165 -3.25 -12.73 4.93
C VAL A 165 -2.44 -11.46 5.17
N LYS A 166 -1.72 -11.01 4.15
CA LYS A 166 -1.06 -9.71 4.19
C LYS A 166 -2.01 -8.68 3.60
N GLN A 167 -2.34 -7.66 4.38
CA GLN A 167 -3.35 -6.67 4.02
C GLN A 167 -2.81 -5.25 4.22
N ARG A 168 -3.07 -4.39 3.23
CA ARG A 168 -2.78 -2.96 3.35
C ARG A 168 -3.83 -2.32 4.27
N GLN A 169 -3.36 -1.55 5.25
CA GLN A 169 -4.20 -0.75 6.13
C GLN A 169 -3.81 0.72 6.01
N TYR A 170 -4.80 1.59 6.19
CA TYR A 170 -4.63 3.04 6.21
C TYR A 170 -5.03 3.59 7.56
N ASN A 171 -4.16 4.41 8.15
CA ASN A 171 -4.45 5.13 9.38
C ASN A 171 -4.76 6.60 9.05
N PRO A 172 -6.03 7.05 9.13
CA PRO A 172 -6.41 8.41 8.77
C PRO A 172 -5.81 9.46 9.71
N SER A 173 -5.53 9.09 10.97
CA SER A 173 -4.95 10.03 11.94
C SER A 173 -3.52 10.42 11.60
N THR A 174 -2.75 9.51 10.98
CA THR A 174 -1.33 9.72 10.67
C THR A 174 -1.06 9.84 9.17
N GLY A 175 -2.04 9.51 8.32
CA GLY A 175 -1.90 9.43 6.87
C GLY A 175 -1.01 8.28 6.39
N MET A 176 -0.73 7.29 7.25
CA MET A 176 0.23 6.22 6.96
C MET A 176 -0.44 4.98 6.38
N TYR A 177 0.28 4.33 5.46
CA TYR A 177 -0.01 2.97 5.05
C TYR A 177 0.86 1.97 5.80
N SER A 178 0.25 0.89 6.27
CA SER A 178 0.95 -0.29 6.76
C SER A 178 0.58 -1.50 5.91
N LEU A 179 1.48 -2.47 5.84
CA LEU A 179 1.25 -3.74 5.17
C LEU A 179 1.41 -4.84 6.21
N ASP A 180 0.32 -5.13 6.90
CA ASP A 180 0.30 -5.96 8.09
C ASP A 180 -0.08 -7.39 7.75
N VAL A 181 0.53 -8.35 8.42
CA VAL A 181 0.08 -9.73 8.42
C VAL A 181 -1.01 -9.84 9.49
N VAL A 182 -2.23 -10.11 9.05
CA VAL A 182 -3.42 -10.21 9.90
C VAL A 182 -4.06 -11.58 9.77
N GLN A 183 -4.83 -11.98 10.76
CA GLN A 183 -5.66 -13.18 10.68
C GLN A 183 -6.76 -12.98 9.62
N ILE A 184 -7.13 -14.07 8.95
CA ILE A 184 -8.26 -14.06 8.03
C ILE A 184 -9.59 -14.07 8.78
N SER A 185 -10.67 -13.71 8.10
CA SER A 185 -12.03 -13.92 8.62
C SER A 185 -12.54 -15.34 8.35
N LYS A 186 -13.60 -15.76 9.06
CA LYS A 186 -14.28 -17.06 8.85
C LYS A 186 -14.79 -17.21 7.42
N VAL A 187 -15.34 -16.14 6.82
CA VAL A 187 -15.75 -16.13 5.40
C VAL A 187 -14.58 -16.45 4.46
N GLN A 188 -13.39 -15.91 4.72
CA GLN A 188 -12.20 -16.23 3.92
C GLN A 188 -11.71 -17.65 4.15
N ALA A 189 -11.65 -18.09 5.41
CA ALA A 189 -11.28 -19.47 5.78
C ALA A 189 -12.20 -20.50 5.10
N ASN A 190 -13.49 -20.20 4.98
CA ASN A 190 -14.46 -21.06 4.31
C ASN A 190 -14.29 -21.04 2.78
N GLN A 191 -13.97 -19.89 2.18
CA GLN A 191 -13.65 -19.81 0.75
C GLN A 191 -12.38 -20.56 0.39
N ARG A 192 -11.35 -20.46 1.24
CA ARG A 192 -10.10 -21.22 1.10
C ARG A 192 -10.35 -22.72 1.16
N ALA A 193 -11.09 -23.18 2.17
CA ALA A 193 -11.49 -24.58 2.29
C ALA A 193 -12.30 -25.06 1.07
N GLY A 194 -13.22 -24.23 0.56
CA GLY A 194 -14.02 -24.53 -0.62
C GLY A 194 -13.22 -24.76 -1.91
N ARG A 195 -11.93 -24.36 -1.97
CA ARG A 195 -11.05 -24.65 -3.11
C ARG A 195 -10.75 -26.14 -3.26
N ALA A 196 -10.76 -26.90 -2.16
CA ALA A 196 -10.58 -28.36 -2.17
C ALA A 196 -11.81 -29.12 -2.72
N GLY A 197 -13.00 -28.52 -2.68
CA GLY A 197 -14.27 -29.20 -3.02
C GLY A 197 -14.78 -28.94 -4.42
N ARG A 198 -13.95 -28.44 -5.35
CA ARG A 198 -14.42 -28.02 -6.68
C ARG A 198 -14.56 -29.14 -7.69
N THR A 199 -13.66 -30.12 -7.64
CA THR A 199 -13.59 -31.21 -8.63
C THR A 199 -14.12 -32.53 -8.09
N ARG A 200 -13.81 -32.84 -6.82
CA ARG A 200 -14.23 -34.04 -6.09
C ARG A 200 -14.12 -33.79 -4.57
N PRO A 201 -14.53 -34.74 -3.69
CA PRO A 201 -14.33 -34.60 -2.25
C PRO A 201 -12.87 -34.33 -1.90
N GLY A 202 -12.65 -33.44 -0.93
CA GLY A 202 -11.31 -32.96 -0.58
C GLY A 202 -11.11 -32.77 0.92
N LYS A 203 -9.93 -32.29 1.31
CA LYS A 203 -9.58 -32.00 2.71
C LYS A 203 -8.96 -30.62 2.85
N CYS A 204 -9.29 -29.93 3.93
CA CYS A 204 -8.69 -28.65 4.29
C CYS A 204 -8.02 -28.76 5.66
N TYR A 205 -6.70 -28.60 5.69
CA TYR A 205 -5.88 -28.58 6.89
C TYR A 205 -5.67 -27.15 7.35
N ARG A 206 -6.38 -26.76 8.40
CA ARG A 206 -6.26 -25.45 9.05
C ARG A 206 -5.14 -25.53 10.09
N LEU A 207 -4.12 -24.69 9.93
CA LEU A 207 -2.97 -24.66 10.83
C LEU A 207 -3.23 -23.86 12.12
N TYR A 208 -4.49 -23.70 12.48
CA TYR A 208 -4.96 -23.02 13.69
C TYR A 208 -6.00 -23.91 14.35
N THR A 209 -6.27 -23.66 15.64
CA THR A 209 -7.17 -24.52 16.41
C THR A 209 -8.63 -24.27 16.03
N SER A 210 -9.51 -25.21 16.37
CA SER A 210 -10.95 -25.00 16.24
C SER A 210 -11.44 -23.85 17.13
N MET A 211 -10.80 -23.65 18.29
CA MET A 211 -11.08 -22.56 19.20
C MET A 211 -10.69 -21.21 18.58
N ASP A 212 -9.49 -21.10 17.99
CA ASP A 212 -9.06 -19.89 17.26
C ASP A 212 -10.08 -19.55 16.16
N TYR A 213 -10.53 -20.57 15.40
CA TYR A 213 -11.53 -20.37 14.36
C TYR A 213 -12.86 -19.81 14.89
N GLN A 214 -13.31 -20.27 16.07
CA GLN A 214 -14.61 -19.89 16.62
C GLN A 214 -14.56 -18.52 17.32
N GLU A 215 -13.53 -18.29 18.13
CA GLU A 215 -13.44 -17.16 19.07
C GLU A 215 -12.57 -16.00 18.55
N ASP A 216 -11.45 -16.28 17.87
CA ASP A 216 -10.49 -15.23 17.47
C ASP A 216 -10.79 -14.66 16.07
N LEU A 217 -11.26 -15.49 15.14
CA LEU A 217 -11.47 -15.09 13.76
C LEU A 217 -12.76 -14.27 13.61
N LEU A 218 -12.66 -13.09 12.99
CA LEU A 218 -13.82 -12.27 12.63
C LEU A 218 -14.76 -13.04 11.70
N ASP A 219 -16.07 -12.92 11.89
CA ASP A 219 -17.04 -13.62 11.04
C ASP A 219 -16.92 -13.17 9.57
N VAL A 220 -16.87 -11.86 9.36
CA VAL A 220 -16.78 -11.22 8.05
C VAL A 220 -15.48 -10.44 7.89
N THR A 221 -14.98 -10.37 6.66
CA THR A 221 -13.82 -9.53 6.35
C THR A 221 -14.21 -8.07 6.53
N VAL A 222 -13.36 -7.28 7.19
CA VAL A 222 -13.56 -5.83 7.25
C VAL A 222 -13.70 -5.28 5.80
N PRO A 223 -14.60 -4.34 5.51
CA PRO A 223 -14.74 -3.72 4.19
C PRO A 223 -13.50 -2.91 3.77
N GLU A 224 -13.24 -2.81 2.46
CA GLU A 224 -12.13 -2.00 1.92
C GLU A 224 -12.27 -0.51 2.22
N ILE A 225 -13.50 0.02 2.17
CA ILE A 225 -13.81 1.43 2.49
C ILE A 225 -13.43 1.81 3.93
N GLN A 226 -13.31 0.84 4.83
CA GLN A 226 -12.89 1.06 6.23
C GLN A 226 -11.39 0.91 6.46
N ARG A 227 -10.60 0.57 5.43
CA ARG A 227 -9.16 0.27 5.56
C ARG A 227 -8.28 0.98 4.52
N SER A 228 -8.86 1.76 3.63
CA SER A 228 -8.17 2.48 2.56
C SER A 228 -8.36 3.99 2.71
N SER A 229 -7.50 4.77 2.05
CA SER A 229 -7.74 6.22 1.95
C SER A 229 -8.98 6.49 1.12
N LEU A 230 -9.80 7.43 1.58
CA LEU A 230 -11.05 7.80 0.92
C LEU A 230 -10.91 9.03 0.02
N ALA A 231 -9.73 9.64 -0.08
CA ALA A 231 -9.51 10.88 -0.83
C ALA A 231 -10.01 10.77 -2.28
N GLY A 232 -9.63 9.71 -3.01
CA GLY A 232 -10.10 9.48 -4.38
C GLY A 232 -11.61 9.21 -4.48
N SER A 233 -12.16 8.43 -3.56
CA SER A 233 -13.60 8.13 -3.53
C SER A 233 -14.46 9.35 -3.22
N VAL A 234 -14.03 10.19 -2.27
CA VAL A 234 -14.70 11.44 -1.91
C VAL A 234 -14.59 12.46 -3.05
N LEU A 235 -13.43 12.56 -3.72
CA LEU A 235 -13.27 13.41 -4.89
C LEU A 235 -14.25 13.04 -5.99
N TYR A 236 -14.36 11.74 -6.29
CA TYR A 236 -15.32 11.24 -7.27
C TYR A 236 -16.77 11.53 -6.86
N LEU A 237 -17.14 11.34 -5.58
CA LEU A 237 -18.48 11.66 -5.12
C LEU A 237 -18.80 13.16 -5.25
N LYS A 238 -17.84 14.03 -4.93
CA LYS A 238 -17.99 15.49 -5.07
C LYS A 238 -18.02 15.92 -6.55
N SER A 239 -17.34 15.21 -7.45
CA SER A 239 -17.32 15.55 -8.89
C SER A 239 -18.62 15.26 -9.62
N LEU A 240 -19.50 14.45 -9.03
CA LEU A 240 -20.86 14.25 -9.53
C LEU A 240 -21.76 15.48 -9.32
N ASP A 241 -21.29 16.50 -8.57
CA ASP A 241 -21.96 17.79 -8.34
C ASP A 241 -23.44 17.65 -7.95
N LEU A 242 -23.71 16.74 -7.00
CA LEU A 242 -25.06 16.49 -6.50
C LEU A 242 -25.40 17.53 -5.41
N PRO A 243 -26.45 18.36 -5.58
CA PRO A 243 -26.67 19.55 -4.74
C PRO A 243 -27.00 19.26 -3.26
N ASP A 244 -27.40 18.03 -2.94
CA ASP A 244 -27.79 17.54 -1.62
C ASP A 244 -26.79 16.54 -1.01
N ILE A 245 -25.60 16.38 -1.62
CA ILE A 245 -24.62 15.40 -1.15
C ILE A 245 -23.81 15.90 0.06
N ASP A 246 -24.23 15.46 1.24
CA ASP A 246 -23.40 15.51 2.44
C ASP A 246 -22.60 14.22 2.56
N ILE A 247 -21.26 14.33 2.44
CA ILE A 247 -20.35 13.18 2.47
C ILE A 247 -20.36 12.50 3.85
N LEU A 248 -20.52 13.26 4.94
CA LEU A 248 -20.53 12.70 6.29
C LEU A 248 -21.84 11.95 6.60
N ARG A 249 -22.91 12.28 5.87
CA ARG A 249 -24.24 11.64 6.01
C ARG A 249 -24.60 10.72 4.85
N PHE A 250 -23.64 10.44 3.96
CA PHE A 250 -23.88 9.61 2.79
C PHE A 250 -24.23 8.17 3.20
N ASP A 251 -25.20 7.59 2.50
CA ASP A 251 -25.74 6.25 2.81
C ASP A 251 -24.81 5.15 2.27
N PHE A 252 -23.78 4.83 3.05
CA PHE A 252 -22.85 3.73 2.77
C PHE A 252 -23.42 2.39 3.26
N LEU A 253 -23.21 1.31 2.49
CA LEU A 253 -23.53 -0.06 2.96
C LEU A 253 -22.71 -0.43 4.21
N ASP A 254 -21.45 0.00 4.18
CA ASP A 254 -20.46 -0.15 5.22
C ASP A 254 -19.87 1.23 5.50
N PRO A 255 -20.40 1.97 6.50
CA PRO A 255 -19.94 3.32 6.75
C PRO A 255 -18.47 3.32 7.19
N PRO A 256 -17.59 4.13 6.58
CA PRO A 256 -16.27 4.39 7.12
C PRO A 256 -16.37 5.20 8.43
N THR A 257 -15.26 5.31 9.16
CA THR A 257 -15.22 6.18 10.33
C THR A 257 -15.33 7.65 9.90
N SER A 258 -15.90 8.50 10.75
CA SER A 258 -15.96 9.94 10.49
C SER A 258 -14.55 10.52 10.30
N GLU A 259 -13.58 10.04 11.08
CA GLU A 259 -12.17 10.45 10.95
C GLU A 259 -11.61 10.20 9.54
N SER A 260 -11.92 9.05 8.92
CA SER A 260 -11.49 8.75 7.54
C SER A 260 -12.11 9.68 6.50
N LEU A 261 -13.38 10.07 6.68
CA LEU A 261 -14.05 11.02 5.77
C LEU A 261 -13.52 12.44 5.95
N GLU A 262 -13.32 12.87 7.21
CA GLU A 262 -12.74 14.18 7.52
C GLU A 262 -11.32 14.31 6.98
N ASP A 263 -10.49 13.28 7.14
CA ASP A 263 -9.14 13.23 6.60
C ASP A 263 -9.15 13.33 5.07
N ALA A 264 -10.05 12.62 4.38
CA ALA A 264 -10.21 12.76 2.94
C ALA A 264 -10.60 14.20 2.53
N LEU A 265 -11.54 14.84 3.21
CA LEU A 265 -11.94 16.23 2.93
C LEU A 265 -10.78 17.20 3.16
N LYS A 266 -10.06 17.06 4.27
CA LYS A 266 -8.87 17.85 4.59
C LYS A 266 -7.80 17.72 3.50
N GLN A 267 -7.55 16.49 3.04
CA GLN A 267 -6.58 16.22 1.98
C GLN A 267 -6.96 16.89 0.66
N LEU A 268 -8.23 16.79 0.27
CA LEU A 268 -8.74 17.40 -0.97
C LEU A 268 -8.70 18.93 -0.93
N TYR A 269 -8.96 19.54 0.22
CA TYR A 269 -8.87 20.99 0.38
C TYR A 269 -7.44 21.50 0.22
N LEU A 270 -6.45 20.82 0.82
CA LEU A 270 -5.05 21.25 0.76
C LEU A 270 -4.47 21.23 -0.66
N ILE A 271 -4.96 20.35 -1.51
CA ILE A 271 -4.55 20.24 -2.93
C ILE A 271 -5.48 21.01 -3.87
N ASP A 272 -6.34 21.90 -3.35
CA ASP A 272 -7.27 22.75 -4.12
C ASP A 272 -8.35 21.98 -4.91
N ALA A 273 -8.62 20.72 -4.57
CA ALA A 273 -9.68 19.94 -5.23
C ALA A 273 -11.08 20.37 -4.78
N ILE A 274 -11.21 20.84 -3.54
CA ILE A 274 -12.43 21.45 -3.01
C ILE A 274 -12.12 22.82 -2.39
N ASP A 275 -13.11 23.70 -2.35
CA ASP A 275 -13.00 25.01 -1.70
C ASP A 275 -13.27 24.95 -0.18
N GLU A 276 -13.23 26.11 0.48
CA GLU A 276 -13.48 26.25 1.93
C GLU A 276 -14.91 25.86 2.37
N ASN A 277 -15.85 25.78 1.44
CA ASN A 277 -17.23 25.36 1.65
C ASN A 277 -17.44 23.88 1.26
N GLY A 278 -16.38 23.18 0.85
CA GLY A 278 -16.45 21.79 0.43
C GLY A 278 -17.06 21.57 -0.95
N SER A 279 -17.16 22.61 -1.77
CA SER A 279 -17.62 22.51 -3.17
C SER A 279 -16.45 22.15 -4.07
N ILE A 280 -16.70 21.34 -5.11
CA ILE A 280 -15.64 20.94 -6.02
C ILE A 280 -15.15 22.11 -6.86
N THR A 281 -13.84 22.27 -6.98
CA THR A 281 -13.23 23.31 -7.83
C THR A 281 -13.05 22.79 -9.27
N LYS A 282 -12.72 23.69 -10.22
CA LYS A 282 -12.33 23.28 -11.58
C LYS A 282 -11.09 22.37 -11.59
N ILE A 283 -10.17 22.58 -10.64
CA ILE A 283 -9.00 21.72 -10.45
C ILE A 283 -9.48 20.33 -10.01
N GLY A 284 -10.36 20.25 -9.00
CA GLY A 284 -10.93 18.99 -8.54
C GLY A 284 -11.71 18.23 -9.62
N GLN A 285 -12.50 18.93 -10.44
CA GLN A 285 -13.20 18.33 -11.59
C GLN A 285 -12.21 17.70 -12.57
N THR A 286 -11.16 18.42 -12.94
CA THR A 286 -10.10 17.91 -13.83
C THR A 286 -9.38 16.72 -13.21
N MET A 287 -9.11 16.77 -11.90
CA MET A 287 -8.46 15.67 -11.18
C MET A 287 -9.30 14.39 -11.18
N ALA A 288 -10.63 14.50 -11.07
CA ALA A 288 -11.55 13.36 -11.05
C ALA A 288 -11.65 12.62 -12.39
N GLU A 289 -11.25 13.26 -13.50
CA GLU A 289 -11.17 12.62 -14.82
C GLU A 289 -9.91 11.76 -15.00
N LEU A 290 -8.90 11.97 -14.15
CA LEU A 290 -7.62 11.26 -14.22
C LEU A 290 -7.69 9.95 -13.41
N PRO A 291 -7.21 8.81 -13.96
CA PRO A 291 -7.19 7.52 -13.26
C PRO A 291 -5.98 7.42 -12.30
N LEU A 292 -5.81 8.43 -11.45
CA LEU A 292 -4.68 8.58 -10.54
C LEU A 292 -5.16 9.02 -9.15
N GLU A 293 -4.34 8.78 -8.14
CA GLU A 293 -4.54 9.35 -6.81
C GLU A 293 -4.59 10.90 -6.87
N PRO A 294 -5.43 11.56 -6.06
CA PRO A 294 -5.62 13.01 -6.12
C PRO A 294 -4.30 13.80 -6.09
N SER A 295 -3.33 13.41 -5.26
CA SER A 295 -2.03 14.10 -5.18
C SER A 295 -1.26 14.06 -6.51
N LEU A 296 -1.25 12.91 -7.20
CA LEU A 296 -0.60 12.76 -8.51
C LEU A 296 -1.35 13.51 -9.60
N SER A 297 -2.68 13.43 -9.60
CA SER A 297 -3.53 14.20 -10.51
C SER A 297 -3.25 15.70 -10.38
N ARG A 298 -3.13 16.21 -9.16
CA ARG A 298 -2.79 17.61 -8.89
C ARG A 298 -1.39 17.97 -9.37
N THR A 299 -0.39 17.10 -9.16
CA THR A 299 0.97 17.29 -9.70
C THR A 299 0.97 17.42 -11.23
N LEU A 300 0.21 16.59 -11.95
CA LEU A 300 0.15 16.67 -13.42
C LEU A 300 -0.47 18.01 -13.88
N ILE A 301 -1.53 18.47 -13.22
CA ILE A 301 -2.16 19.75 -13.54
C ILE A 301 -1.19 20.91 -13.31
N GLU A 302 -0.47 20.96 -12.18
CA GLU A 302 0.53 22.00 -11.92
C GLU A 302 1.72 21.92 -12.87
N ALA A 303 2.20 20.71 -13.18
CA ALA A 303 3.30 20.52 -14.11
C ALA A 303 2.96 21.03 -15.52
N ASN A 304 1.68 20.94 -15.92
CA ASN A 304 1.20 21.55 -17.16
C ASN A 304 1.33 23.07 -17.14
N GLU A 305 0.99 23.72 -16.03
CA GLU A 305 1.12 25.17 -15.87
C GLU A 305 2.59 25.63 -15.82
N TYR A 306 3.49 24.83 -15.22
CA TYR A 306 4.93 25.13 -15.18
C TYR A 306 5.69 24.65 -16.43
N GLY A 307 5.02 24.09 -17.43
CA GLY A 307 5.64 23.63 -18.67
C GLY A 307 6.55 22.40 -18.53
N CYS A 308 6.38 21.58 -17.48
CA CYS A 308 7.15 20.36 -17.24
C CYS A 308 6.31 19.07 -17.26
N ILE A 309 5.16 19.08 -17.94
CA ILE A 309 4.18 17.98 -17.96
C ILE A 309 4.79 16.63 -18.40
N SER A 310 5.69 16.62 -19.38
CA SER A 310 6.31 15.38 -19.87
C SER A 310 7.09 14.65 -18.77
N HIS A 311 7.87 15.38 -17.98
CA HIS A 311 8.61 14.84 -16.84
C HIS A 311 7.66 14.34 -15.74
N ALA A 312 6.60 15.11 -15.45
CA ALA A 312 5.61 14.72 -14.46
C ALA A 312 4.82 13.45 -14.86
N LEU A 313 4.48 13.30 -16.14
CA LEU A 313 3.85 12.08 -16.68
C LEU A 313 4.74 10.85 -16.49
N THR A 314 6.03 11.00 -16.75
CA THR A 314 7.02 9.95 -16.53
C THR A 314 7.09 9.56 -15.05
N VAL A 315 7.18 10.55 -14.14
CA VAL A 315 7.20 10.29 -12.69
C VAL A 315 5.92 9.63 -12.21
N ALA A 316 4.75 10.09 -12.64
CA ALA A 316 3.46 9.49 -12.28
C ALA A 316 3.36 8.04 -12.76
N ALA A 317 3.83 7.75 -13.98
CA ALA A 317 3.87 6.39 -14.51
C ALA A 317 4.84 5.48 -13.74
N MET A 318 6.04 5.98 -13.41
CA MET A 318 7.03 5.24 -12.61
C MET A 318 6.49 4.90 -11.22
N LEU A 319 5.85 5.86 -10.53
CA LEU A 319 5.25 5.64 -9.21
C LEU A 319 4.09 4.64 -9.26
N SER A 320 3.29 4.67 -10.33
CA SER A 320 2.17 3.72 -10.53
C SER A 320 2.64 2.26 -10.68
N ALA A 321 3.90 2.05 -11.07
CA ALA A 321 4.49 0.72 -11.27
C ALA A 321 5.52 0.34 -10.20
N GLU A 322 5.78 1.18 -9.19
CA GLU A 322 7.00 1.12 -8.37
C GLU A 322 7.24 -0.24 -7.68
N THR A 323 6.17 -0.89 -7.20
CA THR A 323 6.24 -2.22 -6.57
C THR A 323 6.73 -3.32 -7.52
N THR A 324 6.74 -3.05 -8.83
CA THR A 324 7.18 -3.94 -9.91
C THR A 324 8.45 -3.44 -10.61
N LEU A 325 9.10 -2.38 -10.13
CA LEU A 325 10.29 -1.80 -10.79
C LEU A 325 11.59 -2.36 -10.24
N LEU A 326 11.70 -2.48 -8.93
CA LEU A 326 12.90 -2.97 -8.25
C LEU A 326 12.70 -4.43 -7.84
N PRO A 327 13.59 -5.35 -8.24
CA PRO A 327 13.57 -6.70 -7.70
C PRO A 327 13.76 -6.58 -6.19
N GLY A 328 12.91 -7.28 -5.42
CA GLY A 328 13.11 -7.41 -3.98
C GLY A 328 14.57 -7.80 -3.75
N ARG A 329 15.32 -6.94 -3.06
CA ARG A 329 16.76 -7.11 -2.84
C ARG A 329 16.98 -8.52 -2.27
N ARG A 330 17.40 -9.46 -3.12
CA ARG A 330 17.86 -10.76 -2.66
C ARG A 330 19.00 -10.48 -1.71
N LYS A 331 18.86 -10.83 -0.42
CA LYS A 331 19.95 -10.90 0.55
C LYS A 331 20.91 -12.06 0.20
N ASN A 332 21.28 -12.22 -1.06
CA ASN A 332 22.39 -13.06 -1.43
C ASN A 332 23.65 -12.21 -1.31
N ALA A 333 24.14 -12.12 -0.07
CA ALA A 333 25.47 -11.62 0.24
C ALA A 333 26.59 -12.44 -0.42
N ASP A 334 26.26 -13.57 -1.07
CA ASP A 334 27.20 -14.41 -1.80
C ASP A 334 26.77 -14.61 -3.25
N LYS A 335 27.26 -13.73 -4.12
CA LYS A 335 27.84 -14.11 -5.41
C LYS A 335 28.55 -12.90 -5.99
N LYS A 336 29.89 -13.00 -6.01
CA LYS A 336 30.80 -12.21 -6.85
C LYS A 336 30.37 -12.33 -8.32
N ARG A 337 29.34 -11.59 -8.76
CA ARG A 337 29.14 -11.33 -10.18
C ARG A 337 30.22 -10.34 -10.60
N LYS A 338 31.01 -10.72 -11.60
CA LYS A 338 32.09 -9.92 -12.19
C LYS A 338 31.60 -8.66 -12.94
N HIS A 339 30.28 -8.48 -13.08
CA HIS A 339 29.67 -7.22 -13.47
C HIS A 339 29.13 -6.55 -12.21
N ARG A 340 29.74 -5.44 -11.80
CA ARG A 340 29.03 -4.46 -10.96
C ARG A 340 27.87 -3.93 -11.81
N PRO A 341 26.62 -3.99 -11.35
CA PRO A 341 25.54 -3.26 -12.00
C PRO A 341 25.97 -1.80 -12.17
N VAL A 342 25.62 -1.19 -13.30
CA VAL A 342 25.82 0.26 -13.47
C VAL A 342 24.99 0.94 -12.39
N ASP A 343 25.62 1.78 -11.56
CA ASP A 343 24.91 2.48 -10.50
C ASP A 343 23.74 3.28 -11.10
N PRO A 344 22.53 3.18 -10.54
CA PRO A 344 21.39 3.96 -11.01
C PRO A 344 21.71 5.46 -10.88
N PRO A 345 21.08 6.32 -11.69
CA PRO A 345 21.28 7.75 -11.61
C PRO A 345 20.93 8.25 -10.20
N ASP A 346 21.63 9.27 -9.71
CA ASP A 346 21.55 9.70 -8.31
C ASP A 346 20.44 10.73 -8.01
N GLY A 347 19.54 10.96 -8.97
CA GLY A 347 18.49 11.96 -8.87
C GLY A 347 19.02 13.40 -8.87
N SER A 348 20.28 13.61 -9.28
CA SER A 348 20.99 14.90 -9.24
C SER A 348 21.02 15.54 -7.85
N GLY A 349 21.00 14.72 -6.79
CA GLY A 349 20.95 15.16 -5.40
C GLY A 349 19.59 15.70 -4.94
N TRP A 350 18.57 15.70 -5.82
CA TRP A 350 17.25 16.25 -5.48
C TRP A 350 16.28 15.22 -4.90
N GLY A 351 16.52 13.94 -5.14
CA GLY A 351 15.79 12.83 -4.54
C GLY A 351 15.18 11.85 -5.53
N ASP A 352 14.33 10.99 -5.00
CA ASP A 352 13.91 9.73 -5.62
C ASP A 352 13.03 9.96 -6.85
N HIS A 353 12.14 10.96 -6.80
CA HIS A 353 11.29 11.30 -7.94
C HIS A 353 12.10 11.67 -9.19
N ILE A 354 13.23 12.38 -9.00
CA ILE A 354 14.13 12.75 -10.11
C ILE A 354 14.94 11.54 -10.56
N GLN A 355 15.32 10.64 -9.66
CA GLN A 355 15.94 9.37 -10.04
C GLN A 355 15.01 8.53 -10.91
N LEU A 356 13.74 8.37 -10.53
CA LEU A 356 12.76 7.61 -11.31
C LEU A 356 12.61 8.17 -12.73
N LEU A 357 12.56 9.49 -12.84
CA LEU A 357 12.56 10.20 -14.12
C LEU A 357 13.79 9.88 -14.97
N GLN A 358 14.98 10.02 -14.39
CA GLN A 358 16.26 9.76 -15.07
C GLN A 358 16.39 8.31 -15.52
N ILE A 359 15.92 7.35 -14.73
CA ILE A 359 15.90 5.93 -15.11
C ILE A 359 15.09 5.74 -16.40
N PHE A 360 13.90 6.34 -16.47
CA PHE A 360 13.06 6.22 -17.66
C PHE A 360 13.66 6.95 -18.87
N GLU A 361 14.20 8.15 -18.68
CA GLU A 361 14.85 8.93 -19.75
C GLU A 361 16.06 8.20 -20.36
N LEU A 362 16.89 7.59 -19.52
CA LEU A 362 18.03 6.79 -20.00
C LEU A 362 17.55 5.55 -20.77
N TRP A 363 16.45 4.93 -20.33
CA TRP A 363 15.87 3.79 -21.04
C TRP A 363 15.26 4.19 -22.40
N ASP A 364 14.65 5.37 -22.46
CA ASP A 364 14.12 5.97 -23.70
C ASP A 364 15.24 6.27 -24.71
N GLN A 365 16.38 6.81 -24.27
CA GLN A 365 17.57 7.04 -25.11
C GLN A 365 18.12 5.75 -25.73
N GLU A 366 18.01 4.64 -24.99
CA GLU A 366 18.44 3.31 -25.42
C GLU A 366 17.33 2.59 -26.22
N ASN A 367 16.36 3.34 -26.76
CA ASN A 367 15.23 2.86 -27.56
C ASN A 367 14.42 1.76 -26.88
N TYR A 368 14.26 1.87 -25.55
CA TYR A 368 13.54 0.91 -24.72
C TYR A 368 14.15 -0.50 -24.75
N ASP A 369 15.48 -0.62 -24.86
CA ASP A 369 16.16 -1.91 -24.85
C ASP A 369 15.86 -2.71 -23.57
N VAL A 370 15.46 -3.95 -23.76
CA VAL A 370 15.15 -4.90 -22.68
C VAL A 370 16.43 -5.34 -21.96
N ASN A 371 17.57 -5.42 -22.66
CA ASN A 371 18.82 -5.83 -22.04
C ASN A 371 19.36 -4.71 -21.13
N TRP A 372 19.20 -3.44 -21.51
CA TRP A 372 19.48 -2.30 -20.63
C TRP A 372 18.81 -2.41 -19.25
N CYS A 373 17.55 -2.83 -19.20
CA CYS A 373 16.84 -3.06 -17.94
C CYS A 373 17.48 -4.21 -17.13
N LYS A 374 17.80 -5.33 -17.78
CA LYS A 374 18.41 -6.51 -17.12
C LYS A 374 19.77 -6.17 -16.53
N ASP A 375 20.59 -5.39 -17.24
CA ASP A 375 21.94 -5.01 -16.83
C ASP A 375 21.94 -4.07 -15.61
N ARG A 376 20.82 -3.40 -15.35
CA ARG A 376 20.59 -2.49 -14.20
C ARG A 376 19.69 -3.11 -13.13
N ASP A 377 19.47 -4.42 -13.19
CA ASP A 377 18.58 -5.15 -12.29
C ASP A 377 17.18 -4.49 -12.19
N LEU A 378 16.66 -3.94 -13.28
CA LEU A 378 15.28 -3.43 -13.36
C LEU A 378 14.36 -4.52 -13.89
N GLN A 379 13.16 -4.61 -13.31
CA GLN A 379 12.16 -5.57 -13.77
C GLN A 379 11.54 -5.07 -15.10
N VAL A 380 11.91 -5.74 -16.20
CA VAL A 380 11.51 -5.42 -17.58
C VAL A 380 9.99 -5.21 -17.70
N ARG A 381 9.18 -6.08 -17.11
CA ARG A 381 7.71 -5.98 -17.16
C ARG A 381 7.21 -4.70 -16.49
N GLY A 382 7.81 -4.31 -15.37
CA GLY A 382 7.50 -3.06 -14.69
C GLY A 382 7.78 -1.86 -15.60
N MET A 383 8.96 -1.83 -16.23
CA MET A 383 9.33 -0.75 -17.16
C MET A 383 8.42 -0.68 -18.40
N LEU A 384 8.06 -1.82 -19.00
CA LEU A 384 7.08 -1.87 -20.10
C LEU A 384 5.71 -1.37 -19.65
N PHE A 385 5.25 -1.76 -18.47
CA PHE A 385 4.02 -1.27 -17.89
C PHE A 385 4.07 0.26 -17.64
N VAL A 386 5.20 0.80 -17.15
CA VAL A 386 5.40 2.25 -17.05
C VAL A 386 5.23 2.92 -18.39
N LYS A 387 5.82 2.38 -19.46
CA LYS A 387 5.68 2.93 -20.82
C LYS A 387 4.22 2.96 -21.26
N ASP A 388 3.46 1.90 -21.01
CA ASP A 388 2.04 1.82 -21.34
C ASP A 388 1.20 2.81 -20.52
N VAL A 389 1.43 2.90 -19.20
CA VAL A 389 0.76 3.86 -18.31
C VAL A 389 1.08 5.29 -18.74
N ARG A 390 2.34 5.60 -19.02
CA ARG A 390 2.76 6.93 -19.49
C ARG A 390 2.05 7.29 -20.80
N LYS A 391 1.94 6.35 -21.74
CA LYS A 391 1.22 6.53 -23.01
C LYS A 391 -0.27 6.81 -22.77
N GLN A 392 -0.92 6.05 -21.89
CA GLN A 392 -2.32 6.27 -21.54
C GLN A 392 -2.55 7.64 -20.88
N LEU A 393 -1.72 8.01 -19.90
CA LEU A 393 -1.80 9.31 -19.25
C LEU A 393 -1.54 10.46 -20.23
N CYS A 394 -0.59 10.30 -21.16
CA CYS A 394 -0.35 11.25 -22.23
C CYS A 394 -1.61 11.43 -23.10
N GLN A 395 -2.25 10.34 -23.53
CA GLN A 395 -3.49 10.40 -24.33
C GLN A 395 -4.63 11.12 -23.61
N ILE A 396 -4.75 10.95 -22.29
CA ILE A 396 -5.75 11.65 -21.48
C ILE A 396 -5.40 13.16 -21.40
N MET A 397 -4.13 13.48 -21.16
CA MET A 397 -3.66 14.86 -21.01
C MET A 397 -3.60 15.66 -22.32
N GLN A 398 -3.61 15.02 -23.50
CA GLN A 398 -3.55 15.69 -24.81
C GLN A 398 -4.59 16.80 -25.00
N LYS A 399 -5.76 16.68 -24.38
CA LYS A 399 -6.84 17.68 -24.49
C LYS A 399 -6.65 18.90 -23.58
N ILE A 400 -5.80 18.77 -22.56
CA ILE A 400 -5.62 19.76 -21.49
C ILE A 400 -4.22 20.39 -21.56
N ALA A 401 -3.27 19.71 -22.19
CA ALA A 401 -1.86 20.07 -22.18
C ALA A 401 -1.57 21.37 -22.95
N LYS A 402 -0.78 22.25 -22.35
CA LYS A 402 -0.27 23.49 -22.97
C LYS A 402 1.11 23.33 -23.59
N GLY A 403 1.82 22.24 -23.30
CA GLY A 403 3.19 21.97 -23.73
C GLY A 403 3.38 20.62 -24.42
N SER A 404 4.60 20.37 -24.90
CA SER A 404 4.99 19.08 -25.49
C SER A 404 4.84 17.95 -24.46
N LEU A 405 4.24 16.84 -24.91
CA LEU A 405 4.06 15.62 -24.11
C LEU A 405 5.14 14.57 -24.38
N ASP A 406 6.01 14.82 -25.35
CA ASP A 406 7.12 13.94 -25.71
C ASP A 406 8.20 13.98 -24.64
N VAL A 407 8.85 12.83 -24.42
CA VAL A 407 10.04 12.77 -23.56
C VAL A 407 11.18 13.43 -24.31
N TRP A 408 11.70 14.51 -23.75
CA TRP A 408 12.90 15.12 -24.27
C TRP A 408 13.97 14.98 -23.22
N THR A 409 15.07 14.33 -23.59
CA THR A 409 16.29 14.45 -22.80
C THR A 409 16.92 15.77 -23.19
N SER A 410 16.78 16.77 -22.32
CA SER A 410 17.41 18.06 -22.60
C SER A 410 18.91 17.83 -22.78
N ARG A 411 19.42 18.17 -23.96
CA ARG A 411 20.84 18.08 -24.30
C ARG A 411 21.66 19.13 -23.57
N ASN A 412 21.00 20.08 -22.90
CA ASN A 412 21.60 21.19 -22.19
C ASN A 412 21.33 21.09 -20.68
N GLN A 413 22.38 20.91 -19.89
CA GLN A 413 22.30 20.72 -18.43
C GLN A 413 21.57 21.87 -17.69
N LYS A 414 21.59 23.10 -18.24
CA LYS A 414 20.88 24.24 -17.65
C LYS A 414 19.35 24.12 -17.79
N GLU A 415 18.87 23.64 -18.92
CA GLU A 415 17.44 23.43 -19.18
C GLU A 415 16.92 22.28 -18.32
N SER A 416 17.63 21.15 -18.25
CA SER A 416 17.21 20.03 -17.37
C SER A 416 17.08 20.46 -15.91
N ARG A 417 17.99 21.32 -15.42
CA ARG A 417 17.90 21.85 -14.05
C ARG A 417 16.67 22.72 -13.83
N ALA A 418 16.28 23.53 -14.82
CA ALA A 418 15.06 24.34 -14.74
C ALA A 418 13.79 23.47 -14.79
N GLU A 419 13.79 22.40 -15.60
CA GLU A 419 12.67 21.47 -15.68
C GLU A 419 12.50 20.65 -14.40
N TYR A 420 13.61 20.17 -13.82
CA TYR A 420 13.60 19.49 -12.52
C TYR A 420 13.12 20.41 -11.41
N TRP A 421 13.51 21.69 -11.43
CA TRP A 421 13.01 22.70 -10.50
C TRP A 421 11.48 22.85 -10.60
N ASN A 422 10.96 23.00 -11.82
CA ASN A 422 9.53 23.14 -12.06
C ASN A 422 8.76 21.88 -11.65
N LEU A 423 9.30 20.68 -11.93
CA LEU A 423 8.72 19.41 -11.49
C LEU A 423 8.65 19.32 -9.96
N ARG A 424 9.72 19.69 -9.26
CA ARG A 424 9.75 19.69 -7.79
C ARG A 424 8.72 20.66 -7.20
N LYS A 425 8.56 21.82 -7.83
CA LYS A 425 7.50 22.78 -7.47
C LYS A 425 6.11 22.18 -7.66
N ALA A 426 5.85 21.51 -8.79
CA ALA A 426 4.59 20.80 -9.05
C ALA A 426 4.33 19.64 -8.06
N LEU A 427 5.37 18.90 -7.70
CA LEU A 427 5.31 17.85 -6.67
C LEU A 427 4.94 18.44 -5.31
N CYS A 428 5.56 19.56 -4.91
CA CYS A 428 5.25 20.24 -3.65
C CYS A 428 3.76 20.61 -3.54
N VAL A 429 3.17 21.14 -4.63
CA VAL A 429 1.75 21.50 -4.65
C VAL A 429 0.85 20.26 -4.68
N GLY A 430 1.16 19.26 -5.50
CA GLY A 430 0.34 18.06 -5.62
C GLY A 430 0.34 17.20 -4.35
N TYR A 431 1.46 17.14 -3.66
CA TYR A 431 1.63 16.42 -2.41
C TYR A 431 1.64 17.36 -1.20
N ALA A 432 0.77 18.38 -1.21
CA ALA A 432 0.63 19.34 -0.12
C ALA A 432 0.34 18.65 1.24
N ASN A 433 -0.28 17.47 1.22
CA ASN A 433 -0.56 16.65 2.41
C ASN A 433 0.65 15.84 2.90
N GLN A 434 1.68 15.71 2.08
CA GLN A 434 2.84 14.84 2.28
C GLN A 434 4.16 15.63 2.31
N LEU A 435 4.17 16.69 3.12
CA LEU A 435 5.35 17.50 3.40
C LEU A 435 5.96 17.16 4.75
N ALA A 436 7.27 17.31 4.87
CA ALA A 436 7.98 17.16 6.14
C ALA A 436 9.13 18.16 6.27
N GLU A 437 9.37 18.59 7.51
CA GLU A 437 10.43 19.53 7.88
C GLU A 437 11.52 18.79 8.68
N ARG A 438 12.78 19.04 8.36
CA ARG A 438 13.93 18.45 9.04
C ARG A 438 14.04 19.00 10.45
N MET A 439 14.35 18.13 11.40
CA MET A 439 14.63 18.53 12.77
C MET A 439 15.96 19.29 12.86
N ILE A 440 16.00 20.31 13.72
CA ILE A 440 17.12 21.27 13.80
C ILE A 440 18.47 20.57 14.01
N HIS A 441 18.52 19.56 14.87
CA HIS A 441 19.76 18.93 15.33
C HIS A 441 20.05 17.53 14.76
N HIS A 442 19.20 16.97 13.89
CA HIS A 442 19.46 15.67 13.27
C HIS A 442 18.65 15.46 11.99
N ASN A 443 19.06 14.46 11.19
CA ASN A 443 18.41 14.09 9.92
C ASN A 443 17.09 13.31 10.07
N GLY A 444 16.38 13.56 11.17
CA GLY A 444 14.99 13.14 11.32
C GLY A 444 14.08 14.24 10.81
N TYR A 445 12.85 13.89 10.46
CA TYR A 445 11.85 14.82 9.93
C TYR A 445 10.60 14.80 10.78
N ARG A 446 9.88 15.91 10.79
CA ARG A 446 8.54 16.04 11.35
C ARG A 446 7.55 16.28 10.21
N THR A 447 6.51 15.47 10.11
CA THR A 447 5.48 15.66 9.08
C THR A 447 4.72 16.96 9.34
N LEU A 448 4.34 17.64 8.26
CA LEU A 448 3.53 18.87 8.29
C LEU A 448 2.02 18.57 8.13
N SER A 449 1.63 17.31 8.33
CA SER A 449 0.24 16.85 8.36
C SER A 449 -0.50 17.35 9.61
N PHE A 450 -1.83 17.16 9.65
CA PHE A 450 -2.67 17.57 10.79
C PHE A 450 -2.24 16.97 12.13
N LYS A 451 -1.65 15.78 12.10
CA LYS A 451 -1.04 15.13 13.26
C LYS A 451 0.45 14.93 13.00
N PRO A 452 1.30 15.90 13.38
CA PRO A 452 2.72 15.82 13.15
C PRO A 452 3.35 14.61 13.85
N GLN A 453 4.18 13.87 13.14
CA GLN A 453 4.92 12.74 13.67
C GLN A 453 6.38 12.76 13.21
N VAL A 454 7.24 12.13 14.01
CA VAL A 454 8.67 12.01 13.69
C VAL A 454 8.88 10.82 12.77
N VAL A 455 9.50 11.08 11.62
CA VAL A 455 9.74 10.13 10.55
C VAL A 455 11.19 10.23 10.07
N GLN A 456 11.68 9.19 9.39
CA GLN A 456 13.02 9.18 8.81
C GLN A 456 12.96 8.94 7.31
N VAL A 457 13.93 9.43 6.56
CA VAL A 457 14.10 9.05 5.15
C VAL A 457 14.40 7.55 5.09
N HIS A 458 13.67 6.81 4.25
CA HIS A 458 13.89 5.37 4.12
C HIS A 458 15.30 5.08 3.57
N PRO A 459 16.02 4.04 4.05
CA PRO A 459 17.38 3.75 3.60
C PRO A 459 17.55 3.41 2.11
N SER A 460 16.44 3.21 1.38
CA SER A 460 16.48 3.00 -0.08
C SER A 460 16.48 4.30 -0.87
N SER A 461 16.24 5.45 -0.24
CA SER A 461 16.24 6.75 -0.92
C SER A 461 17.66 7.12 -1.38
N VAL A 462 17.74 7.83 -2.51
CA VAL A 462 18.97 8.42 -3.01
C VAL A 462 19.22 9.84 -2.53
N MET A 463 18.39 10.35 -1.63
CA MET A 463 18.64 11.64 -1.00
C MET A 463 19.99 11.63 -0.30
N LYS A 464 20.88 12.55 -0.72
CA LYS A 464 22.21 12.72 -0.15
C LYS A 464 22.21 13.91 0.81
N PRO A 465 22.95 13.82 1.93
CA PRO A 465 23.19 15.00 2.74
C PRO A 465 24.11 15.98 2.00
N ASP A 466 24.09 17.23 2.42
CA ASP A 466 25.05 18.26 2.01
C ASP A 466 26.45 18.01 2.60
N GLU A 467 27.37 18.94 2.36
CA GLU A 467 28.76 18.87 2.85
C GLU A 467 28.86 18.83 4.39
N ASP A 468 27.87 19.41 5.09
CA ASP A 468 27.76 19.41 6.55
C ASP A 468 27.09 18.12 7.08
N GLY A 469 26.71 17.19 6.21
CA GLY A 469 26.02 15.98 6.58
C GLY A 469 24.52 16.15 6.84
N LYS A 470 23.91 17.28 6.45
CA LYS A 470 22.49 17.58 6.67
C LYS A 470 21.65 17.31 5.42
N PHE A 471 20.46 16.74 5.60
CA PHE A 471 19.50 16.66 4.51
C PHE A 471 18.77 18.00 4.29
N ALA A 472 18.03 18.10 3.17
CA ALA A 472 17.23 19.27 2.84
C ALA A 472 16.22 19.60 3.95
N ASP A 473 16.04 20.88 4.26
CA ASP A 473 15.17 21.31 5.36
C ASP A 473 13.70 20.94 5.13
N TYR A 474 13.24 20.99 3.88
CA TYR A 474 11.88 20.60 3.51
C TYR A 474 11.90 19.53 2.43
N VAL A 475 11.05 18.54 2.60
CA VAL A 475 10.89 17.45 1.65
C VAL A 475 9.42 17.14 1.40
N VAL A 476 9.16 16.66 0.19
CA VAL A 476 7.94 15.97 -0.19
C VAL A 476 8.20 14.47 -0.17
N TYR A 477 7.23 13.67 0.27
CA TYR A 477 7.29 12.21 0.21
C TYR A 477 6.05 11.64 -0.51
N HIS A 478 6.20 10.49 -1.16
CA HIS A 478 5.07 9.83 -1.82
C HIS A 478 4.22 9.06 -0.81
N GLU A 479 4.88 8.29 0.06
CA GLU A 479 4.21 7.42 1.01
C GLU A 479 4.95 7.35 2.35
N LEU A 480 4.17 7.21 3.42
CA LEU A 480 4.68 6.84 4.74
C LEU A 480 4.42 5.37 4.96
N ILE A 481 5.49 4.64 5.27
CA ILE A 481 5.47 3.23 5.59
C ILE A 481 5.90 3.01 7.03
N THR A 482 5.17 2.17 7.76
CA THR A 482 5.57 1.74 9.10
C THR A 482 6.11 0.32 9.05
N THR A 483 7.34 0.14 9.53
CA THR A 483 7.92 -1.19 9.78
C THR A 483 8.31 -1.33 11.25
N SER A 484 9.59 -1.15 11.58
CA SER A 484 10.05 -0.97 12.98
C SER A 484 9.93 0.49 13.44
N ARG A 485 9.99 1.42 12.49
CA ARG A 485 9.85 2.87 12.66
C ARG A 485 9.07 3.43 11.46
N PRO A 486 8.49 4.62 11.58
CA PRO A 486 7.93 5.35 10.45
C PRO A 486 9.03 5.84 9.49
N PHE A 487 8.89 5.52 8.20
CA PHE A 487 9.79 5.97 7.14
C PHE A 487 9.02 6.66 6.01
N MET A 488 9.63 7.70 5.46
CA MET A 488 9.23 8.34 4.21
C MET A 488 9.88 7.62 3.04
N ARG A 489 9.10 7.28 2.01
CA ARG A 489 9.58 6.67 0.77
C ARG A 489 9.23 7.55 -0.43
N ASN A 490 10.10 7.49 -1.44
CA ASN A 490 10.17 8.39 -2.59
C ASN A 490 10.19 9.84 -2.13
N VAL A 491 11.35 10.27 -1.65
CA VAL A 491 11.52 11.60 -1.05
C VAL A 491 12.14 12.53 -2.06
N CYS A 492 11.67 13.78 -2.13
CA CYS A 492 12.29 14.81 -2.95
C CYS A 492 12.43 16.12 -2.14
N ALA A 493 13.58 16.78 -2.26
CA ALA A 493 13.81 18.07 -1.62
C ALA A 493 12.91 19.14 -2.23
N VAL A 494 12.36 20.04 -1.42
CA VAL A 494 11.55 21.18 -1.87
C VAL A 494 12.01 22.45 -1.16
N GLN A 495 11.53 23.61 -1.61
CA GLN A 495 11.91 24.89 -1.04
C GLN A 495 10.83 25.47 -0.13
N VAL A 496 11.26 26.26 0.86
CA VAL A 496 10.37 26.86 1.86
C VAL A 496 9.34 27.79 1.23
N GLU A 497 9.71 28.52 0.16
CA GLU A 497 8.83 29.46 -0.54
C GLU A 497 7.60 28.77 -1.15
N TRP A 498 7.74 27.50 -1.52
CA TRP A 498 6.63 26.70 -2.08
C TRP A 498 5.78 26.06 -0.98
N VAL A 499 6.39 25.78 0.18
CA VAL A 499 5.74 25.16 1.34
C VAL A 499 4.92 26.17 2.15
N MET A 500 5.39 27.42 2.26
CA MET A 500 4.75 28.46 3.09
C MET A 500 3.27 28.72 2.76
N PRO A 501 2.85 28.82 1.48
CA PRO A 501 1.43 28.95 1.14
C PRO A 501 0.57 27.78 1.64
N ILE A 502 1.12 26.56 1.59
CA ILE A 502 0.44 25.34 2.03
C ILE A 502 0.30 25.34 3.56
N LEU A 503 1.37 25.68 4.29
CA LEU A 503 1.34 25.80 5.75
C LEU A 503 0.29 26.81 6.25
N ASN A 504 0.07 27.90 5.50
CA ASN A 504 -0.96 28.87 5.84
C ASN A 504 -2.37 28.29 5.69
N LYS A 505 -2.62 27.44 4.68
CA LYS A 505 -3.91 26.73 4.54
C LYS A 505 -4.16 25.76 5.68
N VAL A 506 -3.13 25.01 6.09
CA VAL A 506 -3.23 24.05 7.20
C VAL A 506 -3.69 24.74 8.50
N LYS A 507 -3.19 25.95 8.78
CA LYS A 507 -3.53 26.71 10.00
C LYS A 507 -4.97 27.23 10.05
N ASN A 508 -5.60 27.47 8.89
CA ASN A 508 -6.89 28.15 8.79
C ASN A 508 -8.08 27.19 8.49
N LEU A 509 -7.88 25.88 8.62
CA LEU A 509 -8.83 24.87 8.15
C LEU A 509 -10.01 24.65 9.13
N ASN A 510 -11.24 24.59 8.60
CA ASN A 510 -12.45 24.21 9.33
C ASN A 510 -13.17 23.04 8.64
N VAL A 511 -13.17 21.87 9.28
CA VAL A 511 -13.65 20.60 8.70
C VAL A 511 -15.17 20.57 8.49
N ASN A 512 -15.94 21.16 9.41
CA ASN A 512 -17.40 21.12 9.34
C ASN A 512 -17.91 21.86 8.10
N LYS A 513 -17.26 22.96 7.71
CA LYS A 513 -17.57 23.68 6.47
C LYS A 513 -17.29 22.85 5.22
N LEU A 514 -16.24 22.01 5.23
CA LEU A 514 -15.85 21.17 4.08
C LEU A 514 -16.85 20.03 3.79
N SER A 515 -17.68 19.65 4.76
CA SER A 515 -18.65 18.57 4.59
C SER A 515 -19.75 18.90 3.58
N GLY A 516 -20.10 20.19 3.44
CA GLY A 516 -21.23 20.68 2.65
C GLY A 516 -22.54 20.82 3.44
N GLY A 517 -22.55 20.54 4.75
CA GLY A 517 -23.70 20.83 5.61
C GLY A 517 -23.78 22.31 5.99
N SER A 518 -24.99 22.90 5.97
CA SER A 518 -25.24 24.22 6.56
C SER A 518 -24.75 24.23 8.02
N ALA A 519 -23.96 25.24 8.36
CA ALA A 519 -23.42 25.46 9.70
C ALA A 519 -24.52 25.85 10.69
N ASP A 520 -25.38 24.90 11.06
CA ASP A 520 -26.35 25.06 12.14
C ASP A 520 -26.41 23.75 12.93
N LEU A 521 -25.46 23.58 13.85
CA LEU A 521 -25.64 22.78 15.07
C LEU A 521 -24.71 23.34 16.14
N THR A 522 -25.31 24.08 17.08
CA THR A 522 -24.75 24.46 18.37
C THR A 522 -24.29 23.21 19.13
N SER A 523 -22.99 23.06 19.38
CA SER A 523 -22.48 22.19 20.43
C SER A 523 -22.27 23.04 21.69
N GLU A 524 -23.15 22.88 22.68
CA GLU A 524 -22.90 23.38 24.03
C GLU A 524 -21.63 22.74 24.62
N PRO A 525 -20.77 23.48 25.32
CA PRO A 525 -19.67 22.88 26.07
C PRO A 525 -20.21 22.27 27.36
N MET A 526 -20.07 20.96 27.53
CA MET A 526 -20.21 20.34 28.85
C MET A 526 -19.05 20.77 29.74
N GLU A 527 -19.30 21.70 30.66
CA GLU A 527 -18.45 21.94 31.82
C GLU A 527 -18.57 20.76 32.81
N GLY A 528 -17.60 19.87 32.77
CA GLY A 528 -17.37 18.87 33.81
C GLY A 528 -16.45 19.42 34.91
N ASN A 529 -17.05 19.93 35.98
CA ASN A 529 -16.39 20.27 37.24
C ASN A 529 -15.64 19.07 37.84
N VAL A 530 -14.33 19.20 38.05
CA VAL A 530 -13.62 18.45 39.10
C VAL A 530 -12.69 19.41 39.84
N LYS A 531 -13.17 19.91 40.99
CA LYS A 531 -12.35 20.52 42.03
C LYS A 531 -12.04 19.50 43.11
N ASP A 532 -10.79 19.56 43.57
CA ASP A 532 -10.21 19.13 44.84
C ASP A 532 -10.12 17.64 45.21
N SER A 533 -8.87 17.16 45.30
CA SER A 533 -8.26 17.00 46.63
C SER A 533 -6.72 17.02 46.55
N LEU A 534 -6.13 18.15 46.95
CA LEU A 534 -4.73 18.28 47.34
C LEU A 534 -4.51 17.60 48.71
N LYS A 535 -3.53 16.69 48.79
CA LYS A 535 -2.78 16.45 50.03
C LYS A 535 -1.30 16.78 49.79
N LYS A 536 -0.84 17.75 50.56
CA LYS A 536 0.56 18.16 50.73
C LYS A 536 1.39 17.01 51.29
N GLU A 537 2.55 16.77 50.71
CA GLU A 537 3.75 16.44 51.48
C GLU A 537 4.93 17.26 50.93
N ASP A 538 5.59 17.95 51.87
CA ASP A 538 6.77 18.79 51.70
C ASP A 538 7.99 17.97 51.25
N GLY A 539 8.82 18.56 50.40
CA GLY A 539 10.11 17.97 50.03
C GLY A 539 10.82 18.79 48.95
N GLY A 540 11.34 19.96 49.33
CA GLY A 540 12.08 20.82 48.43
C GLY A 540 13.41 20.22 47.97
N THR A 541 13.74 20.39 46.70
CA THR A 541 15.13 20.59 46.23
C THR A 541 15.13 21.06 44.78
N THR A 542 15.54 22.31 44.57
CA THR A 542 15.92 22.88 43.27
C THR A 542 17.13 22.12 42.69
N PRO A 543 17.10 21.65 41.43
CA PRO A 543 18.28 21.04 40.83
C PRO A 543 19.24 22.15 40.35
N THR A 544 20.43 22.17 40.95
CA THR A 544 21.55 23.03 40.57
C THR A 544 22.24 22.52 39.30
N LEU A 545 22.73 23.44 38.48
CA LEU A 545 23.41 23.24 37.19
C LEU A 545 24.76 22.50 37.29
N ASP A 546 25.25 22.20 38.49
CA ASP A 546 26.60 21.65 38.74
C ASP A 546 26.74 20.13 38.50
N GLY A 547 25.64 19.42 38.24
CA GLY A 547 25.64 17.96 38.05
C GLY A 547 26.02 17.50 36.64
N HIS A 548 25.89 18.37 35.63
CA HIS A 548 26.12 18.01 34.22
C HIS A 548 27.61 18.07 33.86
N ASP A 549 28.32 19.09 34.35
CA ASP A 549 29.75 19.27 34.04
C ASP A 549 30.63 18.22 34.73
N ASN A 550 30.26 17.80 35.94
CA ASN A 550 30.95 16.72 36.64
C ASN A 550 30.85 15.36 35.92
N LYS A 551 29.73 15.09 35.22
CA LYS A 551 29.57 13.87 34.42
C LYS A 551 30.39 13.90 33.12
N ILE A 552 30.52 15.08 32.50
CA ILE A 552 31.37 15.27 31.31
C ILE A 552 32.86 15.13 31.69
N GLN A 553 33.29 15.72 32.81
CA GLN A 553 34.66 15.61 33.32
C GLN A 553 35.04 14.15 33.59
N ALA A 554 34.17 13.40 34.28
CA ALA A 554 34.39 11.98 34.58
C ALA A 554 34.42 11.09 33.33
N ALA A 555 33.64 11.42 32.29
CA ALA A 555 33.68 10.72 31.01
C ALA A 555 35.00 10.99 30.25
N ARG A 556 35.50 12.23 30.30
CA ARG A 556 36.75 12.65 29.67
C ARG A 556 37.97 12.00 30.33
N GLU A 557 37.99 11.88 31.65
CA GLU A 557 39.06 11.19 32.39
C GLU A 557 39.09 9.69 32.09
N ARG A 558 37.93 9.02 32.00
CA ARG A 558 37.85 7.61 31.60
C ARG A 558 38.35 7.37 30.17
N PHE A 559 38.12 8.31 29.26
CA PHE A 559 38.61 8.24 27.89
C PHE A 559 40.14 8.41 27.82
N LEU A 560 40.70 9.38 28.56
CA LEU A 560 42.14 9.62 28.60
C LEU A 560 42.90 8.48 29.28
N ALA A 561 42.34 7.88 30.34
CA ALA A 561 42.91 6.71 31.01
C ALA A 561 42.98 5.46 30.10
N ARG A 562 42.08 5.35 29.11
CA ARG A 562 42.12 4.27 28.10
C ARG A 562 43.13 4.52 26.99
N LYS A 563 43.49 5.78 26.72
CA LYS A 563 44.44 6.14 25.66
C LYS A 563 45.90 6.09 26.14
N GLY A 564 46.14 6.22 27.45
CA GLY A 564 47.48 6.09 28.07
C GLY A 564 47.96 4.65 28.34
N LYS A 565 47.18 3.63 27.94
CA LYS A 565 47.54 2.19 28.07
C LYS A 565 47.67 1.48 26.71
N LYS A 566 47.98 2.21 25.64
CA LYS A 566 48.37 1.66 24.35
C LYS A 566 49.80 2.04 24.01
#